data_AF-A0A9E5RBJ9-F1
#
_entry.id   AF-A0A9E5RBJ9-F1
#
_cell.length_a   1.000
_cell.length_b   1.000
_cell.length_c   1.000
_cell.angle_alpha   90.00
_cell.angle_beta   90.00
_cell.angle_gamma   90.00
#
_symmetry.space_group_name_H-M   'P 1'
#
loop_
_entity.id
_entity.type
_entity.pdbx_description
1 polymer ?
#
loop_
_entity_poly.entity_id
_entity_poly.type
_entity_poly.pdbx_seq_one_letter_code
_entity_poly.pdbx_strand_id
1 'polypeptide(L)'
;MGRQDMKRVTLSDLDHLTSPEPQETLTDKLKACIEQDPEDVLKAECIKDHPAATFQALLQRRILGQSWKDISAEFDLKIPTVSSFYYRCLTKFSSRLKEYCVHDVI
;
A
#
# COMPACT_ATOMS: atom_id res chain seq x y z
N MET A 1 1.04 46.00 -38.25
CA MET A 1 0.22 44.86 -37.80
C MET A 1 0.99 43.57 -38.15
N GLY A 2 1.74 43.00 -37.22
CA GLY A 2 2.56 41.80 -37.46
C GLY A 2 1.74 40.53 -37.22
N ARG A 3 1.54 39.73 -38.26
CA ARG A 3 0.90 38.40 -38.16
C ARG A 3 1.84 37.50 -37.36
N GLN A 4 1.36 36.94 -36.25
CA GLN A 4 2.10 35.89 -35.56
C GLN A 4 1.85 34.57 -36.29
N ASP A 5 2.90 34.02 -36.89
CA ASP A 5 2.94 32.66 -37.38
C ASP A 5 2.82 31.70 -36.20
N MET A 6 1.60 31.16 -36.02
CA MET A 6 1.36 30.07 -35.08
C MET A 6 2.02 28.82 -35.67
N LYS A 7 3.23 28.51 -35.19
CA LYS A 7 3.96 27.28 -35.54
C LYS A 7 3.03 26.09 -35.30
N ARG A 8 2.67 25.42 -36.40
CA ARG A 8 2.01 24.11 -36.41
C ARG A 8 2.92 23.14 -35.67
N VAL A 9 2.58 22.83 -34.42
CA VAL A 9 3.17 21.68 -33.71
C VAL A 9 2.83 20.45 -34.53
N THR A 10 3.85 19.80 -35.08
CA THR A 10 3.68 18.59 -35.88
C THR A 10 3.51 17.41 -34.95
N LEU A 11 2.61 16.49 -35.30
CA LEU A 11 2.31 15.28 -34.51
C LEU A 11 3.57 14.43 -34.21
N SER A 12 4.63 14.59 -35.00
CA SER A 12 5.93 13.97 -34.82
C SER A 12 6.68 14.40 -33.55
N ASP A 13 6.34 15.56 -32.96
CA ASP A 13 6.97 16.03 -31.72
C ASP A 13 6.39 15.37 -30.45
N LEU A 14 5.34 14.55 -30.59
CA LEU A 14 4.67 13.89 -29.45
C LEU A 14 5.30 12.54 -29.09
N ASP A 15 6.11 11.95 -29.97
CA ASP A 15 6.70 10.62 -29.79
C ASP A 15 7.87 10.60 -28.78
N HIS A 16 8.35 11.77 -28.39
CA HIS A 16 9.41 11.95 -27.37
C HIS A 16 8.87 12.21 -25.95
N LEU A 17 7.58 12.00 -25.71
CA LEU A 17 7.08 11.89 -24.34
C LEU A 17 7.49 10.53 -23.80
N THR A 18 8.75 10.45 -23.39
CA THR A 18 9.32 9.41 -22.52
C THR A 18 8.24 8.99 -21.55
N SER A 19 7.74 7.76 -21.70
CA SER A 19 6.80 7.17 -20.77
C SER A 19 7.37 7.38 -19.38
N PRO A 20 6.65 8.02 -18.42
CA PRO A 20 7.17 8.13 -17.08
C PRO A 20 7.43 6.69 -16.62
N GLU A 21 8.71 6.35 -16.43
CA GLU A 21 9.07 5.13 -15.73
C GLU A 21 8.19 5.07 -14.49
N PRO A 22 7.48 3.95 -14.22
CA PRO A 22 6.55 3.88 -13.11
C PRO A 22 7.33 4.14 -11.83
N GLN A 23 7.32 5.38 -11.36
CA GLN A 23 7.97 5.76 -10.12
C GLN A 23 7.25 4.97 -9.04
N GLU A 24 7.98 4.07 -8.38
CA GLU A 24 7.42 3.27 -7.29
C GLU A 24 6.77 4.21 -6.28
N THR A 25 5.47 4.07 -6.13
CA THR A 25 4.74 4.91 -5.20
C THR A 25 5.16 4.57 -3.77
N LEU A 26 5.02 5.51 -2.83
CA LEU A 26 5.21 5.22 -1.41
C LEU A 26 4.37 4.01 -0.96
N THR A 27 3.21 3.82 -1.59
CA THR A 27 2.33 2.67 -1.35
C THR A 27 2.95 1.35 -1.83
N ASP A 28 3.65 1.33 -2.97
CA ASP A 28 4.34 0.14 -3.48
C ASP A 28 5.54 -0.23 -2.61
N LYS A 29 6.33 0.76 -2.17
CA LYS A 29 7.41 0.54 -1.21
C LYS A 29 6.89 -0.01 0.11
N LEU A 30 5.81 0.58 0.64
CA LEU A 30 5.16 0.09 1.86
C LEU A 30 4.65 -1.34 1.70
N LYS A 31 4.04 -1.67 0.56
CA LYS A 31 3.61 -3.04 0.24
C LYS A 31 4.78 -4.01 0.27
N ALA A 32 5.88 -3.67 -0.40
CA ALA A 32 7.10 -4.50 -0.43
C ALA A 32 7.67 -4.70 0.98
N CYS A 33 7.78 -3.65 1.79
CA CYS A 33 8.25 -3.77 3.17
C CYS A 33 7.35 -4.68 4.03
N ILE A 34 6.04 -4.53 3.89
CA ILE A 34 5.07 -5.37 4.61
C ILE A 34 5.13 -6.82 4.13
N GLU A 35 5.33 -7.06 2.84
CA GLU A 35 5.45 -8.41 2.27
C GLU A 35 6.74 -9.10 2.70
N GLN A 36 7.85 -8.37 2.70
CA GLN A 36 9.14 -8.88 3.15
C GLN A 36 9.13 -9.23 4.63
N ASP A 37 8.46 -8.42 5.47
CA ASP A 37 8.35 -8.59 6.94
C ASP A 37 9.60 -9.24 7.55
N PRO A 38 10.79 -8.61 7.46
CA PRO A 38 12.07 -9.27 7.69
C PRO A 38 12.25 -9.84 9.10
N GLU A 39 11.47 -9.37 10.07
CA GLU A 39 11.45 -9.88 11.45
C GLU A 39 10.28 -10.86 11.71
N ASP A 40 9.48 -11.21 10.70
CA ASP A 40 8.23 -12.00 10.77
C ASP A 40 7.23 -11.48 11.83
N VAL A 41 7.34 -10.22 12.25
CA VAL A 41 6.57 -9.65 13.38
C VAL A 41 5.12 -9.37 13.00
N LEU A 42 4.87 -8.97 11.75
CA LEU A 42 3.52 -8.70 11.26
C LEU A 42 2.78 -10.00 10.96
N LYS A 43 3.51 -11.03 10.50
CA LYS A 43 2.99 -12.36 10.20
C LYS A 43 2.79 -13.20 11.47
N ALA A 44 3.62 -13.02 12.49
CA ALA A 44 3.49 -13.74 13.77
C ALA A 44 2.25 -13.33 14.57
N GLU A 45 1.78 -12.08 14.44
CA GLU A 45 0.58 -11.62 15.12
C GLU A 45 -0.67 -12.01 14.31
N CYS A 46 -1.43 -12.99 14.80
CA CYS A 46 -2.67 -13.45 14.18
C CYS A 46 -3.88 -13.40 15.11
N ILE A 47 -5.08 -13.41 14.53
CA ILE A 47 -6.31 -13.60 15.30
C ILE A 47 -6.31 -15.01 15.89
N LYS A 48 -6.71 -15.13 17.16
CA LYS A 48 -6.78 -16.41 17.87
C LYS A 48 -7.64 -17.40 17.08
N ASP A 49 -7.16 -18.64 16.94
CA ASP A 49 -7.81 -19.72 16.18
C ASP A 49 -7.92 -19.47 14.65
N HIS A 50 -7.35 -18.38 14.14
CA HIS A 50 -7.34 -18.03 12.72
C HIS A 50 -5.92 -17.62 12.27
N PRO A 51 -5.00 -18.58 12.08
CA PRO A 51 -3.60 -18.29 11.72
C PRO A 51 -3.43 -17.64 10.35
N ALA A 52 -4.43 -17.76 9.46
CA ALA A 52 -4.44 -17.06 8.17
C ALA A 52 -4.75 -15.56 8.29
N ALA A 53 -5.48 -15.15 9.35
CA ALA A 53 -5.85 -13.77 9.59
C ALA A 53 -4.76 -13.05 10.41
N THR A 54 -3.56 -12.96 9.81
CA THR A 54 -2.42 -12.24 10.39
C THR A 54 -2.56 -10.74 10.25
N PHE A 55 -1.84 -9.97 11.06
CA PHE A 55 -1.81 -8.52 10.92
C PHE A 55 -1.27 -8.12 9.54
N GLN A 56 -0.23 -8.80 9.05
CA GLN A 56 0.29 -8.64 7.69
C GLN A 56 -0.81 -8.80 6.63
N ALA A 57 -1.57 -9.91 6.69
CA ALA A 57 -2.62 -10.21 5.71
C ALA A 57 -3.73 -9.17 5.71
N LEU A 58 -4.16 -8.71 6.89
CA LEU A 58 -5.17 -7.66 7.04
C LEU A 58 -4.65 -6.31 6.54
N LEU A 59 -3.39 -5.97 6.83
CA LEU A 59 -2.77 -4.71 6.42
C LEU A 59 -2.62 -4.62 4.89
N GLN A 60 -2.20 -5.69 4.23
CA GLN A 60 -2.14 -5.77 2.76
C GLN A 60 -3.50 -5.46 2.12
N ARG A 61 -4.57 -6.08 2.65
CA ARG A 61 -5.95 -5.91 2.13
C ARG A 61 -6.45 -4.49 2.32
N ARG A 62 -6.11 -3.87 3.44
CA ARG A 62 -6.42 -2.45 3.70
C ARG A 62 -5.67 -1.51 2.76
N ILE A 63 -4.42 -1.80 2.42
CA ILE A 63 -3.66 -1.03 1.43
C ILE A 63 -4.25 -1.17 0.02
N LEU A 64 -4.77 -2.36 -0.32
CA LEU A 64 -5.51 -2.60 -1.56
C LEU A 64 -6.92 -1.97 -1.58
N GLY A 65 -7.33 -1.30 -0.50
CA GLY A 65 -8.61 -0.60 -0.42
C GLY A 65 -9.81 -1.48 -0.07
N GLN A 66 -9.61 -2.75 0.34
CA GLN A 66 -10.72 -3.61 0.75
C GLN A 66 -11.43 -3.08 2.00
N SER A 67 -12.76 -3.20 2.01
CA SER A 67 -13.57 -2.80 3.15
C SER A 67 -13.48 -3.82 4.29
N TRP A 68 -13.82 -3.41 5.51
CA TRP A 68 -13.91 -4.37 6.62
C TRP A 68 -14.93 -5.47 6.39
N LYS A 69 -15.97 -5.19 5.59
CA LYS A 69 -17.00 -6.18 5.23
C LYS A 69 -16.41 -7.25 4.31
N ASP A 70 -15.59 -6.87 3.34
CA ASP A 70 -14.96 -7.82 2.42
C ASP A 70 -13.95 -8.69 3.15
N ILE A 71 -13.10 -8.08 3.99
CA ILE A 71 -12.10 -8.81 4.79
C ILE A 71 -12.79 -9.75 5.79
N SER A 72 -13.87 -9.28 6.43
CA SER A 72 -14.70 -10.09 7.34
C SER A 72 -15.26 -11.33 6.64
N ALA A 73 -15.78 -11.17 5.42
CA ALA A 73 -16.29 -12.29 4.63
C ALA A 73 -15.17 -13.24 4.17
N GLU A 74 -14.01 -12.70 3.78
CA GLU A 74 -12.86 -13.48 3.32
C GLU A 74 -12.29 -14.42 4.39
N PHE A 75 -12.20 -13.94 5.64
CA PHE A 75 -11.67 -14.72 6.76
C PHE A 75 -12.73 -15.44 7.59
N ASP A 76 -14.02 -15.33 7.22
CA ASP A 76 -15.17 -15.82 8.00
C ASP A 76 -15.15 -15.32 9.47
N LEU A 77 -14.78 -14.04 9.64
CA LEU A 77 -14.65 -13.40 10.95
C LEU A 77 -15.64 -12.25 11.06
N LYS A 78 -16.16 -11.98 12.26
CA LYS A 78 -17.02 -10.81 12.48
C LYS A 78 -16.23 -9.51 12.23
N ILE A 79 -16.83 -8.54 11.53
CA ILE A 79 -16.29 -7.18 11.35
C ILE A 79 -15.68 -6.58 12.63
N PRO A 80 -16.36 -6.58 13.80
CA PRO A 80 -15.77 -6.04 15.03
C PRO A 80 -14.51 -6.80 15.48
N THR A 81 -14.41 -8.11 15.22
CA THR A 81 -13.21 -8.90 15.52
C THR A 81 -12.04 -8.46 14.65
N VAL A 82 -12.25 -8.39 13.33
CA VAL A 82 -11.21 -8.00 12.36
C VAL A 82 -10.72 -6.58 12.62
N SER A 83 -11.65 -5.62 12.73
CA SER A 83 -11.32 -4.20 12.91
C SER A 83 -10.65 -3.91 14.25
N SER A 84 -11.15 -4.46 15.37
CA SER A 84 -10.54 -4.27 16.69
C SER A 84 -9.14 -4.87 16.76
N PHE A 85 -8.96 -6.08 16.21
CA PHE A 85 -7.64 -6.70 16.10
C PHE A 85 -6.68 -5.83 15.28
N TYR A 86 -7.13 -5.33 14.13
CA TYR A 86 -6.32 -4.46 13.27
C TYR A 86 -5.85 -3.21 14.00
N TYR A 87 -6.75 -2.46 14.66
CA TYR A 87 -6.37 -1.23 15.35
C TYR A 87 -5.45 -1.49 16.56
N ARG A 88 -5.65 -2.62 17.25
CA ARG A 88 -4.76 -3.05 18.34
C ARG A 88 -3.35 -3.32 17.82
N CYS A 89 -3.23 -4.03 16.70
CA CYS A 89 -1.96 -4.31 16.06
C CYS A 89 -1.32 -3.03 15.51
N LEU A 90 -2.11 -2.17 14.86
CA LEU A 90 -1.62 -0.88 14.34
C LEU A 90 -1.02 -0.01 15.46
N THR A 91 -1.65 0.01 16.63
CA THR A 91 -1.12 0.71 17.81
C THR A 91 0.20 0.09 18.28
N LYS A 92 0.22 -1.25 18.41
CA LYS A 92 1.40 -2.03 18.83
C LYS A 92 2.60 -1.86 17.89
N PHE A 93 2.36 -1.85 16.58
CA PHE A 93 3.41 -1.81 15.56
C PHE A 93 3.62 -0.41 14.96
N SER A 94 2.93 0.62 15.46
CA SER A 94 3.01 1.99 14.93
C SER A 94 4.44 2.54 14.87
N SER A 95 5.26 2.29 15.88
CA SER A 95 6.68 2.70 15.89
C SER A 95 7.48 1.99 14.81
N ARG A 96 7.33 0.68 14.69
CA ARG A 96 8.03 -0.13 13.67
C ARG A 96 7.61 0.24 12.26
N LEU A 97 6.30 0.42 12.02
CA LEU A 97 5.78 0.87 10.72
C LEU A 97 6.32 2.24 10.32
N LYS A 98 6.57 3.15 11.28
CA LYS A 98 7.25 4.43 10.98
C LYS A 98 8.69 4.20 10.54
N GLU A 99 9.43 3.28 11.16
CA GLU A 99 10.80 2.94 10.75
C GLU A 99 10.81 2.43 9.30
N TYR A 100 9.87 1.55 8.92
CA TYR A 100 9.71 1.11 7.53
C TYR A 100 9.41 2.24 6.55
N CYS A 101 8.60 3.23 6.94
CA CYS A 101 8.31 4.39 6.10
C CYS A 101 9.44 5.43 6.01
N VAL A 102 10.38 5.45 6.97
CA VAL A 102 11.45 6.45 7.07
C VAL A 102 12.76 5.96 6.44
N HIS A 103 12.95 4.65 6.30
CA HIS A 103 14.19 4.04 5.79
C HIS A 103 14.43 4.21 4.27
N ASP A 104 13.84 5.25 3.66
CA ASP A 104 13.94 5.60 2.25
C ASP A 104 14.35 7.07 2.03
N VAL A 105 15.02 7.68 3.02
CA VAL A 105 15.66 8.99 2.89
C VAL A 105 17.14 8.90 3.24
N ILE A 106 17.93 8.09 2.54
CA ILE A 106 19.38 8.31 2.34
C ILE A 106 19.78 7.80 0.95
#